data_AF-A0A8J4TMC4-F1
#
_entry.id   AF-A0A8J4TMC4-F1
#
_cell.length_a   1.000
_cell.length_b   1.000
_cell.length_c   1.000
_cell.angle_alpha   90.00
_cell.angle_beta   90.00
_cell.angle_gamma   90.00
#
_symmetry.space_group_name_H-M   'P 1'
#
loop_
_entity.id
_entity.type
_entity.pdbx_description
1 polymer ?
#
loop_
_entity_poly.entity_id
_entity_poly.type
_entity_poly.pdbx_seq_one_letter_code
_entity_poly.pdbx_strand_id
1 'polypeptide(L)' 'MPPKFFLRKSKAVIATSKIDEKSKREYVTLCINGVRTRLKLDTASDITLIFRDTWQKRGRPPLLLTHQWLETPRAEP' A
#
# COMPACT_ATOMS: atom_id res chain seq x y z
N MET A 1 19.37 2.66 27.74
CA MET A 1 19.77 2.63 26.32
C MET A 1 18.51 2.47 25.46
N PRO A 2 18.24 3.31 24.46
CA PRO A 2 17.07 3.13 23.59
C PRO A 2 17.35 2.08 22.50
N PRO A 3 16.32 1.37 21.99
CA PRO A 3 16.49 0.30 21.02
C PRO A 3 16.86 0.84 19.63
N LYS A 4 17.76 0.14 18.95
CA LYS A 4 18.19 0.42 17.58
C LYS A 4 17.13 -0.08 16.60
N PHE A 5 16.39 0.83 15.98
CA PHE A 5 15.46 0.49 14.90
C PHE A 5 16.25 0.27 13.60
N PHE A 6 16.28 -0.97 13.11
CA PHE A 6 16.85 -1.28 11.80
C PHE A 6 15.98 -0.67 10.70
N LEU A 7 16.49 0.35 10.02
CA LEU A 7 15.81 1.02 8.92
C LEU A 7 15.83 0.11 7.68
N ARG A 8 14.77 -0.69 7.49
CA ARG A 8 14.58 -1.55 6.32
C ARG A 8 14.42 -0.66 5.07
N LYS A 9 15.46 -0.59 4.24
CA LYS A 9 15.42 0.14 2.96
C LYS A 9 14.49 -0.59 1.98
N SER A 10 13.45 0.08 1.51
CA SER A 10 12.55 -0.42 0.47
C SER A 10 12.95 0.22 -0.87
N LYS A 11 13.13 -0.58 -1.92
CA LYS A 11 13.39 -0.07 -3.28
C LYS A 11 12.04 0.16 -3.97
N ALA A 12 11.76 1.38 -4.38
CA ALA A 12 10.59 1.73 -5.18
C ALA A 12 11.06 2.28 -6.52
N VAL A 13 10.56 1.71 -7.62
CA VAL A 13 10.78 2.22 -8.98
C VAL A 13 9.51 2.96 -9.37
N ILE A 14 9.61 4.27 -9.61
CA ILE A 14 8.48 5.11 -10.03
C ILE A 14 8.68 5.40 -11.52
N ALA A 15 7.85 4.82 -12.37
CA ALA A 15 7.78 5.18 -13.78
C ALA A 15 6.92 6.46 -13.90
N THR A 16 7.50 7.53 -14.46
CA THR A 16 6.77 8.78 -14.71
C THR A 16 6.64 9.00 -16.22
N SER A 17 5.42 8.94 -16.75
CA SER A 17 5.13 9.46 -18.09
C SER A 17 5.07 10.98 -18.02
N LYS A 18 5.80 11.68 -18.91
CA LYS A 18 5.73 13.14 -19.02
C LYS A 18 4.41 13.50 -19.68
N ILE A 19 3.43 13.92 -18.88
CA ILE A 19 2.21 14.53 -19.35
C ILE A 19 2.47 16.05 -19.34
N ASP A 20 2.61 16.64 -20.53
CA ASP A 20 2.70 18.10 -20.74
C ASP A 20 1.32 18.73 -20.68
N GLU A 21 0.67 18.52 -19.55
CA GLU A 21 -0.55 19.21 -19.18
C GLU A 21 -0.36 19.57 -17.73
N LYS A 22 -0.91 20.72 -17.32
CA LYS A 22 -0.84 21.25 -15.96
C LYS A 22 -1.54 20.26 -15.03
N SER A 23 -0.87 19.15 -14.72
CA SER A 23 -1.41 17.92 -14.16
C SER A 23 -1.75 18.18 -12.71
N LYS A 24 -2.89 18.85 -12.52
CA LYS A 24 -3.44 19.18 -11.22
C LYS A 24 -3.84 17.85 -10.61
N ARG A 25 -2.95 17.32 -9.76
CA ARG A 25 -3.23 16.12 -8.97
C ARG A 25 -4.56 16.34 -8.26
N GLU A 26 -5.53 15.50 -8.57
CA GLU A 26 -6.81 15.53 -7.90
C GLU A 26 -6.71 14.77 -6.58
N TYR A 27 -7.33 15.34 -5.55
CA TYR A 27 -7.32 14.78 -4.21
C TYR A 27 -8.75 14.73 -3.69
N VAL A 28 -9.08 13.63 -3.02
CA VAL A 28 -10.35 13.45 -2.32
C VAL A 28 -10.08 13.35 -0.82
N THR A 29 -10.94 13.95 0.00
CA THR A 29 -10.90 13.78 1.45
C THR A 29 -12.01 12.83 1.87
N LEU A 30 -11.63 11.73 2.52
CA LEU A 30 -12.54 10.68 2.99
C LEU A 30 -12.47 10.57 4.51
N CYS A 31 -13.56 10.15 5.14
CA CYS A 31 -13.55 9.76 6.55
C CYS A 31 -13.34 8.25 6.64
N ILE A 32 -12.13 7.82 7.01
CA ILE A 32 -11.77 6.41 7.19
C ILE A 32 -11.68 6.14 8.69
N ASN A 33 -12.51 5.24 9.21
CA ASN A 33 -12.58 4.91 10.64
C ASN A 33 -12.71 6.16 11.54
N GLY A 34 -13.59 7.08 11.16
CA GLY A 34 -13.82 8.34 11.88
C GLY A 34 -12.75 9.41 11.66
N VAL A 35 -11.68 9.15 10.90
CA VAL A 35 -10.61 10.13 10.66
C VAL A 35 -10.54 10.60 9.22
N ARG A 36 -10.54 11.93 9.04
CA ARG A 36 -10.33 12.58 7.74
C ARG A 36 -8.95 12.23 7.17
N THR A 37 -8.95 11.68 5.97
CA THR A 37 -7.75 11.23 5.25
C THR A 37 -7.83 11.72 3.81
N ARG A 38 -6.77 12.37 3.34
CA ARG A 38 -6.69 12.91 1.98
C ARG A 38 -5.92 11.96 1.09
N LEU A 39 -6.57 11.45 0.04
CA LEU A 39 -6.02 10.50 -0.93
C LEU A 39 -5.90 11.17 -2.30
N LYS A 40 -4.91 10.73 -3.09
CA LYS A 40 -4.78 11.11 -4.50
C LYS A 40 -5.73 10.24 -5.32
N LEU A 41 -6.47 10.85 -6.23
CA LEU A 41 -7.26 10.11 -7.22
C LEU A 41 -6.32 9.59 -8.32
N ASP A 42 -6.48 8.31 -8.64
CA ASP A 42 -5.73 7.61 -9.67
C ASP A 42 -6.72 6.85 -10.57
N THR A 43 -7.00 7.40 -11.75
CA THR A 43 -8.07 6.93 -12.65
C THR A 43 -7.79 5.55 -13.26
N ALA A 44 -6.54 5.09 -13.25
CA ALA A 44 -6.12 3.83 -13.85
C ALA A 44 -5.84 2.73 -12.81
N SER A 45 -6.23 2.94 -11.55
CA SER A 45 -5.93 2.00 -10.47
C SER A 45 -7.20 1.31 -9.96
N ASP A 46 -7.27 -0.01 -10.13
CA ASP A 46 -8.30 -0.86 -9.51
C ASP A 46 -8.10 -1.01 -7.99
N ILE A 47 -6.94 -0.58 -7.47
CA ILE A 47 -6.54 -0.73 -6.07
C ILE A 47 -6.19 0.61 -5.44
N THR A 48 -6.53 0.79 -4.15
CA THR A 48 -6.12 1.95 -3.38
C THR A 48 -4.83 1.67 -2.61
N LEU A 49 -3.78 2.46 -2.84
CA LEU A 49 -2.54 2.38 -2.06
C LEU A 49 -2.59 3.32 -0.85
N ILE A 50 -2.38 2.76 0.34
CA ILE A 50 -2.31 3.51 1.60
C ILE A 50 -0.91 3.35 2.19
N PHE A 51 -0.30 4.46 2.63
CA PHE A 51 0.98 4.40 3.33
C PHE A 51 0.88 3.53 4.59
N ARG A 52 1.92 2.73 4.85
CA ARG A 52 1.96 1.81 6.00
C ARG A 52 1.70 2.52 7.34
N ASP A 53 2.24 3.72 7.53
CA ASP A 53 2.03 4.48 8.77
C ASP A 53 0.58 4.94 8.91
N THR A 54 -0.05 5.35 7.81
CA THR A 54 -1.48 5.67 7.76
C THR A 54 -2.29 4.41 8.05
N TRP A 55 -1.95 3.27 7.44
CA TRP A 55 -2.60 1.99 7.68
C TRP A 55 -2.53 1.56 9.16
N GLN A 56 -1.36 1.68 9.78
CA GLN A 56 -1.18 1.36 11.21
C GLN A 56 -2.00 2.28 12.12
N LYS A 57 -1.98 3.59 11.86
CA LYS A 57 -2.71 4.59 12.66
C LYS A 57 -4.22 4.52 12.50
N ARG A 58 -4.72 4.02 11.37
CA ARG A 58 -6.16 3.98 11.04
C ARG A 58 -6.86 2.72 11.53
N GLY A 59 -6.17 1.82 12.25
CA GLY A 59 -6.77 0.64 12.86
C GLY A 59 -6.73 -0.59 11.97
N ARG A 60 -5.58 -0.85 11.32
CA ARG A 60 -5.35 -2.03 10.46
C ARG A 60 -6.07 -3.28 11.00
N PRO A 61 -6.85 -4.03 10.20
CA PRO A 61 -7.31 -5.34 10.57
C PRO A 61 -6.11 -6.25 10.92
N PRO A 62 -6.31 -7.23 11.82
CA PRO A 62 -5.30 -8.25 12.08
C PRO A 62 -4.86 -8.90 10.78
N LEU A 63 -3.54 -8.93 10.54
CA LEU A 63 -2.99 -9.69 9.42
C LEU A 63 -2.98 -11.15 9.84
N LEU A 64 -3.85 -11.96 9.21
CA LEU A 64 -3.85 -13.39 9.39
C LEU A 64 -2.76 -14.01 8.51
N LEU A 65 -2.12 -15.07 9.02
CA LEU A 65 -1.17 -15.82 8.23
C LEU A 65 -1.94 -16.55 7.12
N THR A 66 -1.66 -16.20 5.86
CA THR A 66 -2.15 -17.00 4.74
C THR A 66 -1.35 -18.29 4.71
N HIS A 67 -2.01 -19.42 5.00
CA HIS A 67 -1.45 -20.74 4.70
C HIS A 67 -1.49 -20.92 3.19
N GLN A 68 -0.38 -20.66 2.52
CA GLN A 68 -0.19 -21.10 1.15
C GLN A 68 0.11 -22.59 1.19
N TRP A 69 -0.83 -23.39 0.70
CA TRP A 69 -0.56 -24.78 0.43
C TRP A 69 0.50 -24.83 -0.67
N LEU A 70 1.70 -25.28 -0.32
CA LEU A 70 2.67 -25.71 -1.32
C LEU A 70 2.02 -26.87 -2.06
N GLU A 71 1.65 -26.66 -3.32
CA GLU A 71 1.32 -27.75 -4.22
C GLU A 71 2.51 -28.72 -4.18
N THR A 72 2.27 -29.87 -3.56
CA THR A 72 3.24 -30.96 -3.58
C THR A 72 3.33 -31.40 -5.04
N PRO A 73 4.53 -31.51 -5.65
CA PRO A 73 4.65 -31.99 -7.01
C PRO A 73 3.93 -33.33 -7.08
N ARG A 74 2.89 -33.41 -7.91
CA ARG A 74 2.19 -34.65 -8.19
C ARG A 74 3.25 -35.62 -8.72
N ALA A 75 3.55 -36.66 -7.93
CA ALA A 75 4.30 -37.79 -8.43
C ALA A 75 3.41 -38.44 -9.51
N GLU A 76 3.68 -38.12 -10.77
CA GLU A 76 3.10 -38.81 -11.91
C GLU A 76 3.66 -40.25 -11.92
N PRO A 77 2.80 -41.27 -12.14
CA PRO A 77 3.22 -42.68 -12.23
C PRO A 77 4.00 -42.98 -13.52
#